data_AF-A0A8S3QB30-F1
#
_entry.id   AF-A0A8S3QB30-F1
#
_cell.length_a   1.000
_cell.length_b   1.000
_cell.length_c   1.000
_cell.angle_alpha   90.00
_cell.angle_beta   90.00
_cell.angle_gamma   90.00
#
_symmetry.space_group_name_H-M   'P 1'
#
loop_
_entity.id
_entity.type
_entity.pdbx_description
1 polymer ?
#
loop_
_entity_poly.entity_id
_entity_poly.type
_entity_poly.pdbx_seq_one_letter_code
_entity_poly.pdbx_strand_id
1 'polypeptide(L)'
;MKTSEYSRIIVLAQPKPLHNDFRDQRRSVYWIDRTPFAPGPNGTTQIVATERINELSKPRSLTANFKFNKMSAISPIKKSTLERNPAGRILYLSLPRRPLAKPDGNVFSSIPTGLPRQSTLDRIDMLSQPRIREDTFATDETRWGQPKPVSFDAMVCTPSSRLEDLSRPKKYHSEFKPERPVESEVPEHALTSMANQHLQKLARPRTRTMIIDDYDPYKVTSAAQHAKPTARTELLSVPFTRKQKQKSQLRN
;
A
#
# COMPACT_ATOMS: atom_id res chain seq x y z
N MET A 1 9.57 60.53 47.34
CA MET A 1 9.16 59.11 47.19
C MET A 1 10.26 58.41 46.40
N LYS A 2 10.95 57.45 47.01
CA LYS A 2 12.19 56.86 46.47
C LYS A 2 11.85 55.85 45.36
N THR A 3 12.37 56.08 44.16
CA THR A 3 12.38 55.10 43.06
C THR A 3 13.34 53.96 43.43
N SER A 4 12.82 52.75 43.64
CA SER A 4 13.69 51.58 43.82
C SER A 4 14.32 51.23 42.47
N GLU A 5 15.59 51.60 42.30
CA GLU A 5 16.38 51.20 41.14
C GLU A 5 16.64 49.70 41.22
N TYR A 6 15.83 48.91 40.51
CA TYR A 6 16.13 47.50 40.28
C TYR A 6 17.50 47.39 39.59
N SER A 7 18.33 46.44 40.03
CA SER A 7 19.60 46.12 39.36
C SER A 7 19.35 45.91 37.86
N ARG A 8 20.12 46.60 37.01
CA ARG A 8 19.99 46.54 35.54
C ARG A 8 20.01 45.11 35.01
N ILE A 9 20.74 44.20 35.66
CA ILE A 9 20.77 42.78 35.32
C ILE A 9 19.39 42.13 35.51
N ILE A 10 18.69 42.47 36.59
CA ILE A 10 17.33 41.96 36.86
C ILE A 10 16.35 42.51 35.81
N VAL A 11 16.49 43.79 35.44
CA VAL A 11 15.65 44.41 34.40
C VAL A 11 15.87 43.77 33.03
N LEU A 12 17.13 43.46 32.67
CA LEU A 12 17.47 42.80 31.41
C LEU A 12 17.14 41.31 31.39
N ALA A 13 17.06 40.66 32.56
CA ALA A 13 16.66 39.27 32.69
C ALA A 13 15.14 39.08 32.55
N GLN A 14 14.33 40.14 32.68
CA GLN A 14 12.90 40.06 32.39
C GLN A 14 12.66 39.90 30.89
N PRO A 15 11.68 39.06 30.49
CA PRO A 15 11.27 39.01 29.10
C PRO A 15 10.79 40.39 28.65
N LYS A 16 11.15 40.79 27.44
CA LYS A 16 10.73 42.10 26.90
C LYS A 16 9.20 42.16 26.92
N PRO A 17 8.61 43.21 27.52
CA PRO A 17 7.16 43.35 27.52
C PRO A 17 6.67 43.51 26.08
N LEU A 18 5.63 42.76 25.74
CA LEU A 18 4.97 42.90 24.45
C LEU A 18 4.30 44.26 24.38
N HIS A 19 4.29 44.87 23.19
CA HIS A 19 3.60 46.14 22.97
C HIS A 19 2.10 45.96 23.23
N ASN A 20 1.40 46.99 23.74
CA ASN A 20 -0.03 46.89 24.05
C ASN A 20 -0.88 46.49 22.84
N ASP A 21 -0.43 46.83 21.63
CA ASP A 21 -1.12 46.49 20.38
C ASP A 21 -0.72 45.12 19.82
N PHE A 22 0.13 44.36 20.53
CA PHE A 22 0.56 43.03 20.11
C PHE A 22 -0.59 42.02 20.22
N ARG A 23 -1.12 41.60 19.07
CA ARG A 23 -2.05 40.47 18.97
C ARG A 23 -1.27 39.21 18.61
N ASP A 24 -1.32 38.19 19.47
CA ASP A 24 -0.71 36.88 19.21
C ASP A 24 -1.43 36.21 18.02
N GLN A 25 -0.88 36.39 16.82
CA GLN A 25 -1.39 35.78 15.60
C GLN A 25 -0.96 34.32 15.56
N ARG A 26 -1.61 33.46 16.36
CA ARG A 26 -1.47 32.00 16.28
C ARG A 26 -2.12 31.43 15.02
N ARG A 27 -1.76 31.98 13.86
CA ARG A 27 -2.07 31.41 12.55
C ARG A 27 -1.15 30.20 12.40
N SER A 28 -1.72 29.00 12.52
CA SER A 28 -0.98 27.80 12.13
C SER A 28 -0.71 27.87 10.63
N VAL A 29 0.37 27.23 10.17
CA VAL A 29 0.80 27.22 8.75
C VAL A 29 -0.33 26.83 7.78
N TYR A 30 -1.34 26.09 8.27
CA TYR A 30 -2.47 25.60 7.49
C TYR A 30 -3.73 26.47 7.55
N TRP A 31 -3.75 27.56 8.35
CA TRP A 31 -4.88 28.50 8.46
C TRP A 31 -4.39 29.95 8.37
N ILE A 32 -4.14 30.38 7.13
CA ILE A 32 -3.62 31.72 6.82
C ILE A 32 -4.73 32.78 6.91
N ASP A 33 -5.96 32.46 6.53
CA ASP A 33 -7.04 33.46 6.38
C ASP A 33 -8.03 33.52 7.55
N ARG A 34 -7.97 32.55 8.48
CA ARG A 34 -8.98 32.41 9.55
C ARG A 34 -8.31 32.30 10.91
N THR A 35 -8.84 33.02 11.89
CA THR A 35 -8.45 32.85 13.29
C THR A 35 -8.99 31.51 13.80
N PRO A 36 -8.19 30.71 14.54
CA PRO A 36 -8.68 29.49 15.14
C PRO A 36 -9.84 29.80 16.09
N PHE A 37 -10.78 28.86 16.23
CA PHE A 37 -11.92 29.03 17.14
C PHE A 37 -11.43 29.29 18.56
N ALA A 38 -11.89 30.38 19.16
CA ALA A 38 -11.57 30.71 20.55
C ALA A 38 -12.12 29.60 21.47
N PRO A 39 -11.39 29.23 22.54
CA PRO A 39 -11.92 28.32 23.55
C PRO A 39 -13.20 28.92 24.16
N GLY A 40 -14.19 28.06 24.46
CA GLY A 40 -15.40 28.48 25.14
C GLY A 40 -15.14 28.95 26.58
N PRO A 41 -16.16 29.40 27.32
CA PRO A 41 -16.02 29.93 28.69
C PRO A 41 -15.34 28.96 29.68
N ASN A 42 -15.33 27.66 29.39
CA ASN A 42 -14.69 26.62 30.21
C ASN A 42 -13.25 26.29 29.77
N GLY A 43 -12.65 27.03 28.83
CA GLY A 43 -11.28 26.84 28.37
C GLY A 43 -11.06 25.69 27.36
N THR A 44 -12.07 24.84 27.11
CA THR A 44 -11.98 23.71 26.18
C THR A 44 -12.72 24.01 24.87
N THR A 45 -12.08 23.74 23.72
CA THR A 45 -12.71 23.79 22.40
C THR A 45 -13.76 22.69 22.29
N GLN A 46 -15.04 23.05 22.29
CA GLN A 46 -16.11 22.09 22.02
C GLN A 46 -16.12 21.77 20.52
N ILE A 47 -15.85 20.51 20.17
CA ILE A 47 -15.96 20.04 18.78
C ILE A 47 -17.45 19.83 18.51
N VAL A 48 -18.16 20.90 18.17
CA VAL A 48 -19.55 20.84 17.74
C VAL A 48 -19.56 20.44 16.26
N ALA A 49 -20.06 19.25 15.96
CA ALA A 49 -20.25 18.82 14.58
C ALA A 49 -21.31 19.72 13.92
N THR A 50 -20.91 20.43 12.86
CA THR A 50 -21.84 21.24 12.07
C THR A 50 -22.86 20.35 11.37
N GLU A 51 -24.03 20.89 11.04
CA GLU A 51 -25.09 20.16 10.34
C GLU A 51 -24.57 19.48 9.07
N ARG A 52 -23.72 20.17 8.31
CA ARG A 52 -23.07 19.63 7.12
C ARG A 52 -22.15 18.44 7.41
N ILE A 53 -21.41 18.45 8.53
CA ILE A 53 -20.59 17.30 8.94
C ILE A 53 -21.48 16.11 9.29
N ASN A 54 -22.60 16.36 9.98
CA ASN A 54 -23.60 15.33 10.29
C ASN A 54 -24.29 14.79 9.03
N GLU A 55 -24.44 15.60 7.98
CA GLU A 55 -24.93 15.14 6.67
C GLU A 55 -23.88 14.29 5.95
N LEU A 56 -22.62 14.71 5.97
CA LEU A 56 -21.51 13.99 5.33
C LEU A 56 -21.17 12.67 6.04
N SER A 57 -21.45 12.55 7.33
CA SER A 57 -21.30 11.29 8.06
C SER A 57 -22.37 10.26 7.71
N LYS A 58 -23.48 10.65 7.06
CA LYS A 58 -24.48 9.69 6.58
C LYS A 58 -23.93 8.94 5.37
N PRO A 59 -24.16 7.62 5.27
CA PRO A 59 -23.76 6.86 4.10
C PRO A 59 -24.47 7.42 2.86
N ARG A 60 -23.73 7.55 1.76
CA ARG A 60 -24.30 8.04 0.49
C ARG A 60 -25.33 7.03 -0.02
N SER A 61 -26.59 7.44 -0.11
CA SER A 61 -27.64 6.63 -0.73
C SER A 61 -27.31 6.41 -2.20
N LEU A 62 -27.19 5.15 -2.61
CA LEU A 62 -26.92 4.78 -3.99
C LEU A 62 -28.07 5.28 -4.88
N THR A 63 -27.77 6.08 -5.90
CA THR A 63 -28.77 6.52 -6.88
C THR A 63 -29.34 5.32 -7.63
N ALA A 64 -30.58 5.37 -8.12
CA ALA A 64 -31.20 4.26 -8.88
C ALA A 64 -30.36 3.77 -10.08
N ASN A 65 -29.54 4.65 -10.66
CA ASN A 65 -28.63 4.34 -11.77
C ASN A 65 -27.22 3.90 -11.33
N PHE A 66 -26.99 3.71 -10.03
CA PHE A 66 -25.72 3.24 -9.50
C PHE A 66 -25.56 1.75 -9.83
N LYS A 67 -24.90 1.49 -10.96
CA LYS A 67 -24.37 0.15 -11.23
C LYS A 67 -23.14 -0.01 -10.35
N PHE A 68 -23.23 -0.89 -9.36
CA PHE A 68 -22.00 -1.46 -8.83
C PHE A 68 -21.25 -2.05 -10.03
N ASN A 69 -20.05 -1.54 -10.32
CA ASN A 69 -19.06 -2.33 -11.06
C ASN A 69 -18.67 -3.47 -10.13
N LYS A 70 -19.55 -4.47 -9.97
CA LYS A 70 -19.22 -5.76 -9.38
C LYS A 70 -18.35 -6.49 -10.40
N MET A 71 -17.14 -6.02 -10.59
CA MET A 71 -16.05 -6.99 -10.49
C MET A 71 -16.07 -7.38 -9.02
N SER A 72 -16.87 -8.39 -8.68
CA SER A 72 -16.65 -9.07 -7.41
C SER A 72 -15.15 -9.37 -7.37
N ALA A 73 -14.47 -9.04 -6.28
CA ALA A 73 -13.07 -9.41 -6.06
C ALA A 73 -12.92 -10.93 -5.83
N ILE A 74 -13.72 -11.71 -6.56
CA ILE A 74 -13.79 -13.15 -6.59
C ILE A 74 -13.66 -13.45 -8.09
N SER A 75 -12.43 -13.68 -8.53
CA SER A 75 -12.16 -14.21 -9.87
C SER A 75 -13.12 -15.36 -10.16
N PRO A 76 -13.61 -15.53 -11.41
CA PRO A 76 -14.49 -16.64 -11.76
C PRO A 76 -13.80 -17.94 -11.35
N ILE A 77 -14.37 -18.60 -10.35
CA ILE A 77 -13.86 -19.85 -9.80
C ILE A 77 -13.95 -20.88 -10.93
N LYS A 78 -12.86 -21.60 -11.21
CA LYS A 78 -12.82 -22.62 -12.26
C LYS A 78 -13.88 -23.69 -11.98
N LYS A 79 -14.53 -24.23 -13.02
CA LYS A 79 -15.54 -25.30 -12.88
C LYS A 79 -15.02 -26.49 -12.07
N SER A 80 -13.76 -26.88 -12.28
CA SER A 80 -13.08 -27.94 -11.53
C SER A 80 -12.96 -27.67 -10.02
N THR A 81 -13.01 -26.40 -9.60
CA THR A 81 -12.98 -26.02 -8.18
C THR A 81 -14.38 -26.09 -7.55
N LEU A 82 -15.44 -25.87 -8.34
CA LEU A 82 -16.83 -26.07 -7.90
C LEU A 82 -17.20 -27.55 -7.76
N GLU A 83 -16.63 -28.40 -8.63
CA GLU A 83 -16.87 -29.86 -8.64
C GLU A 83 -16.00 -30.61 -7.63
N ARG A 84 -15.05 -29.94 -6.97
CA ARG A 84 -14.11 -30.60 -6.06
C ARG A 84 -14.72 -30.80 -4.67
N ASN A 85 -14.77 -32.06 -4.23
CA ASN A 85 -15.14 -32.38 -2.85
C ASN A 85 -14.13 -31.78 -1.85
N PRO A 86 -14.58 -31.02 -0.84
CA PRO A 86 -13.71 -30.45 0.17
C PRO A 86 -13.08 -31.54 1.05
N ALA A 87 -11.83 -31.34 1.45
CA ALA A 87 -11.15 -32.26 2.37
C ALA A 87 -11.84 -32.27 3.75
N GLY A 88 -11.75 -33.40 4.47
CA GLY A 88 -12.40 -33.56 5.79
C GLY A 88 -12.03 -32.48 6.82
N ARG A 89 -10.81 -31.94 6.76
CA ARG A 89 -10.38 -30.81 7.59
C ARG A 89 -11.11 -29.51 7.26
N ILE A 90 -11.35 -29.23 5.98
CA ILE A 90 -12.08 -28.03 5.53
C ILE A 90 -13.53 -28.12 6.00
N LEU A 91 -14.14 -29.29 5.86
CA LEU A 91 -15.46 -29.57 6.41
C LEU A 91 -15.48 -29.35 7.93
N TYR A 92 -14.52 -29.91 8.67
CA TYR A 92 -14.41 -29.72 10.12
C TYR A 92 -14.29 -28.25 10.53
N LEU A 93 -13.51 -27.43 9.81
CA LEU A 93 -13.34 -26.01 10.10
C LEU A 93 -14.54 -25.14 9.69
N SER A 94 -15.31 -25.60 8.70
CA SER A 94 -16.56 -24.93 8.29
C SER A 94 -17.69 -25.10 9.30
N LEU A 95 -17.59 -26.10 10.19
CA LEU A 95 -18.52 -26.25 11.28
C LEU A 95 -18.33 -25.10 12.29
N PRO A 96 -19.41 -24.48 12.78
CA PRO A 96 -19.30 -23.47 13.82
C PRO A 96 -18.63 -24.08 15.06
N ARG A 97 -17.69 -23.35 15.65
CA ARG A 97 -17.13 -23.75 16.95
C ARG A 97 -18.28 -23.81 17.95
N ARG A 98 -18.47 -24.96 18.60
CA ARG A 98 -19.46 -25.06 19.68
C ARG A 98 -19.08 -24.05 20.76
N PRO A 99 -20.01 -23.18 21.21
CA PRO A 99 -19.74 -22.30 22.35
C PRO A 99 -19.46 -23.20 23.56
N LEU A 100 -18.31 -23.00 24.22
CA LEU A 100 -17.87 -23.84 25.34
C LEU A 100 -18.80 -23.74 26.56
N ALA A 101 -19.63 -22.69 26.64
CA ALA A 101 -20.76 -22.56 27.55
C ALA A 101 -21.66 -21.45 27.02
N LYS A 102 -22.96 -21.51 27.29
CA LYS A 102 -23.78 -20.30 27.23
C LYS A 102 -23.21 -19.32 28.26
N PRO A 103 -22.95 -18.05 27.93
CA PRO A 103 -22.77 -17.05 28.97
C PRO A 103 -24.14 -16.87 29.62
N ASP A 104 -24.39 -17.67 30.64
CA ASP A 104 -25.55 -17.50 31.51
C ASP A 104 -25.28 -16.22 32.31
N GLY A 105 -25.80 -15.10 31.84
CA GLY A 105 -25.89 -13.87 32.62
C GLY A 105 -24.95 -12.72 32.21
N ASN A 106 -25.39 -11.54 32.63
CA ASN A 106 -24.93 -10.19 32.34
C ASN A 106 -23.39 -10.04 32.20
N VAL A 107 -22.94 -9.33 31.16
CA VAL A 107 -21.52 -9.05 30.81
C VAL A 107 -20.78 -8.22 31.87
N PHE A 108 -21.50 -7.71 32.88
CA PHE A 108 -20.92 -7.08 34.05
C PHE A 108 -20.71 -8.12 35.14
N SER A 109 -19.53 -8.73 35.19
CA SER A 109 -19.10 -9.50 36.35
C SER A 109 -18.90 -8.56 37.54
N SER A 110 -19.93 -8.41 38.38
CA SER A 110 -19.74 -7.92 39.74
C SER A 110 -18.94 -8.97 40.49
N ILE A 111 -17.63 -8.77 40.57
CA ILE A 111 -16.73 -9.63 41.36
C ILE A 111 -17.19 -9.53 42.82
N PRO A 112 -17.53 -10.64 43.50
CA PRO A 112 -17.94 -10.57 44.90
C PRO A 112 -16.76 -10.09 45.76
N THR A 113 -17.00 -9.02 46.51
CA THR A 113 -16.10 -8.45 47.53
C THR A 113 -15.94 -9.46 48.68
N GLY A 114 -15.10 -10.49 48.49
CA GLY A 114 -14.92 -11.52 49.52
C GLY A 114 -14.36 -12.86 49.06
N LEU A 115 -14.01 -13.05 47.78
CA LEU A 115 -13.18 -14.20 47.43
C LEU A 115 -11.85 -14.08 48.19
N PRO A 116 -11.43 -15.08 48.99
CA PRO A 116 -10.07 -15.10 49.51
C PRO A 116 -9.15 -14.97 48.31
N ARG A 117 -8.15 -14.09 48.37
CA ARG A 117 -7.05 -14.11 47.39
C ARG A 117 -6.45 -15.50 47.49
N GLN A 118 -6.90 -16.40 46.62
CA GLN A 118 -6.38 -17.75 46.55
C GLN A 118 -4.90 -17.56 46.29
N SER A 119 -4.08 -17.94 47.27
CA SER A 119 -2.63 -17.87 47.24
C SER A 119 -2.20 -18.37 45.88
N THR A 120 -1.73 -17.45 45.07
CA THR A 120 -1.32 -17.70 43.70
C THR A 120 -0.30 -18.83 43.76
N LEU A 121 -0.68 -19.98 43.19
CA LEU A 121 0.17 -21.17 43.09
C LEU A 121 1.59 -20.72 42.74
N ASP A 122 2.61 -21.19 43.46
CA ASP A 122 4.02 -20.76 43.33
C ASP A 122 4.47 -20.50 41.89
N ARG A 123 3.93 -21.27 40.94
CA ARG A 123 4.10 -21.09 39.50
C ARG A 123 3.73 -19.69 38.97
N ILE A 124 2.62 -19.09 39.40
CA ILE A 124 2.18 -17.75 38.96
C ILE A 124 3.16 -16.70 39.49
N ASP A 125 3.61 -16.82 40.74
CA ASP A 125 4.64 -15.95 41.31
C ASP A 125 5.96 -16.11 40.53
N MET A 126 6.38 -17.35 40.25
CA MET A 126 7.54 -17.63 39.40
C MET A 126 7.43 -17.06 37.97
N LEU A 127 6.23 -17.06 37.39
CA LEU A 127 5.99 -16.49 36.06
C LEU A 127 5.86 -14.97 36.07
N SER A 128 5.46 -14.39 37.21
CA SER A 128 5.36 -12.94 37.40
C SER A 128 6.73 -12.28 37.62
N GLN A 129 7.70 -13.05 38.12
CA GLN A 129 9.09 -12.62 38.22
C GLN A 129 9.63 -12.34 36.81
N PRO A 130 10.26 -11.17 36.56
CA PRO A 130 10.89 -10.92 35.28
C PRO A 130 11.97 -11.98 35.06
N ARG A 131 11.86 -12.76 33.97
CA ARG A 131 12.98 -13.61 33.56
C ARG A 131 14.13 -12.68 33.18
N ILE A 132 15.22 -12.75 33.94
CA ILE A 132 16.48 -12.13 33.55
C ILE A 132 16.80 -12.73 32.18
N ARG A 133 16.73 -11.89 31.15
CA ARG A 133 17.30 -12.26 29.86
C ARG A 133 18.80 -12.28 30.09
N GLU A 134 19.35 -13.47 30.24
CA GLU A 134 20.74 -13.63 29.85
C GLU A 134 20.76 -13.33 28.36
N ASP A 135 21.39 -12.22 27.98
CA ASP A 135 21.67 -11.91 26.59
C ASP A 135 22.63 -12.98 26.07
N THR A 136 22.11 -14.14 25.69
CA THR A 136 22.84 -15.15 24.93
C THR A 136 23.25 -14.65 23.54
N PHE A 137 22.75 -13.47 23.17
CA PHE A 137 23.17 -12.68 22.01
C PHE A 137 24.27 -11.65 22.34
N ALA A 138 24.88 -11.70 23.53
CA ALA A 138 26.25 -11.23 23.66
C ALA A 138 27.11 -12.15 22.77
N THR A 139 27.09 -11.83 21.48
CA THR A 139 27.91 -12.42 20.46
C THR A 139 29.35 -12.07 20.81
N ASP A 140 29.98 -12.92 21.61
CA ASP A 140 31.42 -13.09 21.53
C ASP A 140 31.71 -13.71 20.16
N GLU A 141 31.57 -12.90 19.12
CA GLU A 141 32.11 -13.20 17.80
C GLU A 141 33.61 -13.42 17.99
N THR A 142 34.07 -14.61 17.62
CA THR A 142 35.51 -14.81 17.42
C THR A 142 35.99 -13.71 16.45
N ARG A 143 37.25 -13.27 16.53
CA ARG A 143 37.85 -12.23 15.66
C ARG A 143 37.58 -12.41 14.15
N TRP A 144 37.14 -13.60 13.72
CA TRP A 144 36.82 -13.99 12.36
C TRP A 144 35.33 -14.31 12.10
N GLY A 145 34.42 -13.90 12.98
CA GLY A 145 32.97 -14.11 12.81
C GLY A 145 32.52 -15.57 12.80
N GLN A 146 33.34 -16.48 13.35
CA GLN A 146 33.00 -17.90 13.42
C GLN A 146 32.01 -18.16 14.56
N PRO A 147 30.92 -18.91 14.32
CA PRO A 147 30.03 -19.33 15.39
C PRO A 147 30.80 -20.19 16.39
N LYS A 148 30.55 -20.00 17.70
CA LYS A 148 31.15 -20.84 18.76
C LYS A 148 30.88 -22.33 18.47
N PRO A 149 31.81 -23.24 18.85
CA PRO A 149 31.58 -24.67 18.70
C PRO A 149 30.29 -25.06 19.42
N VAL A 150 29.48 -25.86 18.75
CA VAL A 150 28.23 -26.40 19.28
C VAL A 150 28.53 -27.12 20.59
N SER A 151 27.71 -26.91 21.63
CA SER A 151 27.93 -27.57 22.93
C SER A 151 27.94 -29.09 22.76
N PHE A 152 28.73 -29.77 23.59
CA PHE A 152 28.85 -31.23 23.54
C PHE A 152 27.48 -31.92 23.65
N ASP A 153 26.63 -31.45 24.56
CA ASP A 153 25.28 -31.96 24.73
C ASP A 153 24.43 -31.82 23.46
N ALA A 154 24.57 -30.71 22.73
CA ALA A 154 23.85 -30.49 21.48
C ALA A 154 24.40 -31.36 20.33
N MET A 155 25.68 -31.74 20.35
CA MET A 155 26.25 -32.70 19.39
C MET A 155 25.81 -34.14 19.66
N VAL A 156 25.57 -34.50 20.92
CA VAL A 156 25.16 -35.85 21.34
C VAL A 156 23.63 -36.02 21.31
N CYS A 157 22.87 -34.93 21.35
CA CYS A 157 21.41 -34.96 21.37
C CYS A 157 20.84 -35.57 20.07
N THR A 158 19.95 -36.56 20.21
CA THR A 158 19.21 -37.13 19.10
C THR A 158 17.98 -36.26 18.78
N PRO A 159 17.78 -35.88 17.51
CA PRO A 159 16.64 -35.04 17.13
C PRO A 159 15.32 -35.82 17.28
N SER A 160 14.24 -35.10 17.61
CA SER A 160 12.88 -35.65 17.57
C SER A 160 12.49 -36.01 16.13
N SER A 161 11.63 -37.02 15.94
CA SER A 161 11.12 -37.42 14.62
C SER A 161 10.53 -36.25 13.81
N ARG A 162 9.87 -35.31 14.49
CA ARG A 162 9.37 -34.09 13.86
C ARG A 162 10.50 -33.21 13.29
N LEU A 163 11.62 -33.11 14.00
CA LEU A 163 12.78 -32.34 13.54
C LEU A 163 13.45 -33.02 12.36
N GLU A 164 13.51 -34.35 12.33
CA GLU A 164 13.98 -35.12 11.18
C GLU A 164 13.10 -34.88 9.95
N ASP A 165 11.78 -34.82 10.12
CA ASP A 165 10.87 -34.52 9.01
C ASP A 165 11.01 -33.08 8.50
N LEU A 166 11.26 -32.13 9.39
CA LEU A 166 11.46 -30.72 9.03
C LEU A 166 12.83 -30.45 8.42
N SER A 167 13.86 -31.22 8.78
CA SER A 167 15.20 -31.09 8.22
C SER A 167 15.29 -31.64 6.80
N ARG A 168 14.37 -32.51 6.39
CA ARG A 168 14.29 -32.99 5.01
C ARG A 168 13.99 -31.82 4.06
N PRO A 169 14.82 -31.62 3.02
CA PRO A 169 14.56 -30.58 2.03
C PRO A 169 13.24 -30.85 1.30
N LYS A 170 12.56 -29.77 0.88
CA LYS A 170 11.34 -29.89 0.08
C LYS A 170 11.67 -30.59 -1.23
N LYS A 171 10.81 -31.51 -1.64
CA LYS A 171 10.91 -32.16 -2.96
C LYS A 171 10.71 -31.13 -4.06
N TYR A 172 11.47 -31.24 -5.13
CA TYR A 172 11.24 -30.48 -6.35
C TYR A 172 9.85 -30.79 -6.93
N HIS A 173 9.27 -29.83 -7.64
CA HIS A 173 8.03 -30.03 -8.39
C HIS A 173 8.24 -31.10 -9.48
N SER A 174 7.20 -31.85 -9.85
CA SER A 174 7.29 -32.93 -10.86
C SER A 174 7.78 -32.44 -12.23
N GLU A 175 7.54 -31.17 -12.54
CA GLU A 175 7.95 -30.52 -13.78
C GLU A 175 9.17 -29.59 -13.60
N PHE A 176 9.83 -29.61 -12.44
CA PHE A 176 11.02 -28.80 -12.22
C PHE A 176 12.11 -29.22 -13.20
N LYS A 177 12.55 -28.27 -14.01
CA LYS A 177 13.72 -28.41 -14.88
C LYS A 177 14.83 -27.55 -14.29
N PRO A 178 16.05 -28.09 -14.11
CA PRO A 178 17.18 -27.30 -13.66
C PRO A 178 17.50 -26.21 -14.70
N GLU A 179 18.28 -25.21 -14.28
CA GLU A 179 18.79 -24.18 -15.18
C GLU A 179 19.55 -24.82 -16.34
N ARG A 180 19.40 -24.24 -17.55
CA ARG A 180 20.20 -24.67 -18.70
C ARG A 180 21.67 -24.33 -18.42
N PRO A 181 22.61 -25.22 -18.75
CA PRO A 181 24.04 -24.90 -18.61
C PRO A 181 24.38 -23.65 -19.41
N VAL A 182 25.34 -22.86 -18.90
CA VAL A 182 25.82 -21.62 -19.54
C VAL A 182 26.38 -21.90 -20.94
N GLU A 183 27.02 -23.05 -21.10
CA GLU A 183 27.48 -23.57 -22.39
C GLU A 183 26.41 -24.50 -22.96
N SER A 184 25.63 -24.00 -23.91
CA SER A 184 24.72 -24.82 -24.71
C SER A 184 25.37 -25.15 -26.05
N GLU A 185 25.45 -26.43 -26.38
CA GLU A 185 25.87 -26.87 -27.72
C GLU A 185 24.94 -26.27 -28.77
N VAL A 186 25.54 -25.50 -29.69
CA VAL A 186 24.83 -24.92 -30.83
C VAL A 186 24.75 -25.99 -31.92
N PRO A 187 23.56 -26.34 -32.44
CA PRO A 187 23.45 -27.40 -33.42
C PRO A 187 24.12 -27.01 -34.75
N GLU A 188 24.68 -27.99 -35.48
CA GLU A 188 25.42 -27.77 -36.72
C GLU A 188 24.63 -26.97 -37.78
N HIS A 189 23.31 -27.20 -37.86
CA HIS A 189 22.45 -26.47 -38.80
C HIS A 189 22.34 -24.98 -38.46
N ALA A 190 22.44 -24.60 -37.19
CA ALA A 190 22.45 -23.19 -36.80
C ALA A 190 23.80 -22.55 -37.15
N LEU A 191 24.91 -23.27 -36.94
CA LEU A 191 26.26 -22.80 -37.31
C LEU A 191 26.44 -22.65 -38.83
N THR A 192 25.82 -23.52 -39.61
CA THR A 192 25.90 -23.53 -41.09
C THR A 192 24.77 -22.74 -41.77
N SER A 193 23.77 -22.27 -41.01
CA SER A 193 22.64 -21.54 -41.58
C SER A 193 23.08 -20.21 -42.20
N MET A 194 22.75 -20.01 -43.47
CA MET A 194 22.93 -18.72 -44.14
C MET A 194 21.68 -17.85 -43.97
N ALA A 195 21.87 -16.58 -43.65
CA ALA A 195 20.77 -15.61 -43.57
C ALA A 195 20.08 -15.42 -44.94
N ASN A 196 18.78 -15.15 -44.92
CA ASN A 196 17.99 -14.86 -46.12
C ASN A 196 18.60 -13.67 -46.90
N GLN A 197 18.50 -13.69 -48.24
CA GLN A 197 18.97 -12.60 -49.12
C GLN A 197 18.51 -11.21 -48.66
N HIS A 198 17.29 -11.09 -48.13
CA HIS A 198 16.81 -9.81 -47.58
C HIS A 198 17.61 -9.37 -46.34
N LEU A 199 17.87 -10.28 -45.40
CA LEU A 199 18.72 -10.02 -44.23
C LEU A 199 20.16 -9.72 -44.64
N GLN A 200 20.70 -10.42 -45.65
CA GLN A 200 22.02 -10.11 -46.20
C GLN A 200 22.07 -8.70 -46.81
N LYS A 201 21.00 -8.26 -47.49
CA LYS A 201 20.89 -6.88 -48.01
C LYS A 201 20.82 -5.84 -46.90
N LEU A 202 20.06 -6.09 -45.83
CA LEU A 202 19.96 -5.18 -44.68
C LEU A 202 21.24 -5.10 -43.85
N ALA A 203 21.98 -6.21 -43.74
CA ALA A 203 23.25 -6.27 -43.02
C ALA A 203 24.37 -5.50 -43.73
N ARG A 204 24.22 -5.19 -45.03
CA ARG A 204 25.21 -4.37 -45.74
C ARG A 204 25.15 -2.94 -45.21
N PRO A 205 26.28 -2.34 -44.82
CA PRO A 205 26.31 -0.94 -44.44
C PRO A 205 25.82 -0.09 -45.61
N ARG A 206 24.99 0.91 -45.31
CA ARG A 206 24.45 1.82 -46.31
C ARG A 206 25.63 2.58 -46.95
N THR A 207 25.83 2.43 -48.25
CA THR A 207 26.91 3.11 -48.98
C THR A 207 26.72 4.61 -48.89
N ARG A 208 27.80 5.36 -48.62
CA ARG A 208 27.77 6.84 -48.44
C ARG A 208 27.19 7.60 -49.63
N THR A 209 27.18 7.01 -50.83
CA THR A 209 26.54 7.56 -52.03
C THR A 209 25.01 7.57 -51.99
N MET A 210 24.39 6.92 -51.00
CA MET A 210 22.93 6.93 -50.75
C MET A 210 22.55 7.74 -49.50
N ILE A 211 23.50 8.51 -48.96
CA ILE A 211 23.18 9.59 -48.03
C ILE A 211 22.60 10.69 -48.92
N ILE A 212 21.28 10.81 -48.91
CA ILE A 212 20.58 11.92 -49.55
C ILE A 212 20.86 13.11 -48.62
N ASP A 213 21.95 13.82 -48.88
CA ASP A 213 22.27 15.09 -48.20
C ASP A 213 21.28 16.21 -48.57
N ASP A 214 20.37 15.94 -49.53
CA ASP A 214 19.25 16.81 -49.91
C ASP A 214 18.08 16.74 -48.90
N TYR A 215 18.38 16.75 -47.60
CA TYR A 215 17.37 16.90 -46.57
C TYR A 215 16.85 18.33 -46.59
N ASP A 216 15.78 18.55 -47.34
CA ASP A 216 15.00 19.77 -47.29
C ASP A 216 13.98 19.66 -46.13
N PRO A 217 14.15 20.43 -45.04
CA PRO A 217 13.26 20.39 -43.88
C PRO A 217 11.83 20.86 -44.21
N TYR A 218 11.63 21.54 -45.34
CA TYR A 218 10.32 22.02 -45.80
C TYR A 218 9.66 21.07 -46.81
N LYS A 219 10.34 19.98 -47.20
CA LYS A 219 9.81 18.99 -48.14
C LYS A 219 8.74 18.13 -47.48
N VAL A 220 7.49 18.39 -47.82
CA VAL A 220 6.38 17.52 -47.44
C VAL A 220 6.51 16.18 -48.16
N THR A 221 6.39 15.08 -47.41
CA THR A 221 6.47 13.73 -48.00
C THR A 221 5.29 13.47 -48.93
N SER A 222 5.49 12.70 -50.00
CA SER A 222 4.40 12.31 -50.92
C SER A 222 3.24 11.63 -50.18
N ALA A 223 3.54 10.80 -49.17
CA ALA A 223 2.53 10.19 -48.31
C ALA A 223 1.67 11.22 -47.55
N ALA A 224 2.29 12.31 -47.05
CA ALA A 224 1.56 13.38 -46.39
C ALA A 224 0.73 14.22 -47.38
N GLN A 225 1.23 14.47 -48.59
CA GLN A 225 0.47 15.16 -49.64
C GLN A 225 -0.76 14.37 -50.11
N HIS A 226 -0.66 13.04 -50.11
CA HIS A 226 -1.76 12.14 -50.50
C HIS A 226 -2.60 11.64 -49.32
N ALA A 227 -2.30 12.09 -48.10
CA ALA A 227 -3.07 11.70 -46.93
C ALA A 227 -4.49 12.27 -47.01
N LYS A 228 -5.49 11.39 -47.00
CA LYS A 228 -6.90 11.80 -46.96
C LYS A 228 -7.38 11.89 -45.51
N PRO A 229 -8.18 12.90 -45.16
CA PRO A 229 -8.81 12.99 -43.84
C PRO A 229 -9.72 11.77 -43.59
N THR A 230 -9.95 11.45 -42.31
CA THR A 230 -10.92 10.41 -41.97
C THR A 230 -12.35 10.93 -42.20
N ALA A 231 -13.28 10.01 -42.47
CA ALA A 231 -14.68 10.36 -42.73
C ALA A 231 -15.29 11.27 -41.63
N ARG A 232 -14.92 11.05 -40.36
CA ARG A 232 -15.36 11.90 -39.25
C ARG A 232 -14.83 13.33 -39.36
N THR A 233 -13.56 13.51 -39.69
CA THR A 233 -12.97 14.85 -39.86
C THR A 233 -13.55 15.57 -41.07
N GLU A 234 -13.86 14.85 -42.16
CA GLU A 234 -14.58 15.41 -43.30
C GLU A 234 -15.97 15.92 -42.89
N LEU A 235 -16.73 15.12 -42.14
CA LEU A 235 -18.06 15.53 -41.64
C LEU A 235 -18.00 16.77 -40.73
N LEU A 236 -16.98 16.87 -39.87
CA LEU A 236 -16.81 18.02 -38.98
C LEU A 236 -16.38 19.29 -39.71
N SER A 237 -15.73 19.16 -40.87
CA SER A 237 -15.32 20.29 -41.71
C SER A 237 -16.48 20.94 -42.46
N VAL A 238 -17.64 20.27 -42.54
CA VAL A 238 -18.85 20.82 -43.14
C VAL A 238 -19.45 21.88 -42.20
N PRO A 239 -19.72 23.11 -42.67
CA PRO A 239 -20.30 24.15 -41.84
C PRO A 239 -21.71 23.76 -41.36
N PHE A 240 -22.01 24.00 -40.08
CA PHE A 240 -23.35 23.81 -39.55
C PHE A 240 -24.35 24.74 -40.24
N THR A 241 -25.53 24.23 -40.58
CA THR A 241 -26.59 25.03 -41.17
C THR A 241 -27.04 26.12 -40.21
N ARG A 242 -27.19 27.35 -40.73
CA ARG A 242 -27.61 28.51 -39.95
C ARG A 242 -29.05 28.30 -39.48
N LYS A 243 -29.29 28.33 -38.16
CA LYS A 243 -30.64 28.27 -37.58
C LYS A 243 -31.45 29.49 -38.06
N GLN A 244 -32.41 29.29 -38.96
CA GLN A 244 -33.40 30.31 -39.28
C GLN A 244 -34.50 30.28 -38.21
N LYS A 245 -34.70 31.39 -37.49
CA LYS A 245 -35.89 31.57 -36.64
C LYS A 245 -37.08 31.80 -37.57
N GLN A 246 -38.07 30.91 -37.52
CA GLN A 246 -39.35 31.17 -38.18
C GLN A 246 -40.03 32.34 -37.47
N LYS A 247 -40.41 33.37 -38.24
CA LYS A 247 -41.28 34.44 -37.73
C LYS A 247 -42.65 33.83 -37.46
N SER A 248 -43.12 33.94 -36.23
CA SER A 248 -44.49 33.61 -35.87
C SER A 248 -45.44 34.51 -36.67
N GLN A 249 -46.27 33.90 -37.52
CA GLN A 249 -47.38 34.59 -38.17
C GLN A 249 -48.38 34.98 -37.07
N LEU A 250 -48.65 36.28 -36.92
CA LEU A 250 -49.75 36.77 -36.07
C LEU A 250 -51.06 36.26 -36.67
N ARG A 251 -51.86 35.53 -35.90
CA ARG A 251 -53.24 35.17 -36.28
C ARG A 251 -54.10 36.41 -36.09
N ASN A 252 -54.71 36.88 -37.18
CA ASN A 252 -55.82 37.84 -37.16
C ASN A 252 -57.11 37.15 -36.73
#